data_AF-A0A7C1J8B2-F1
#
_entry.id   AF-A0A7C1J8B2-F1
#
_cell.length_a   1.000
_cell.length_b   1.000
_cell.length_c   1.000
_cell.angle_alpha   90.00
_cell.angle_beta   90.00
_cell.angle_gamma   90.00
#
_symmetry.space_group_name_H-M   'P 1'
#
loop_
_entity.id
_entity.type
_entity.pdbx_description
1 polymer ?
#
loop_
_entity_poly.entity_id
_entity_poly.type
_entity_poly.pdbx_seq_one_letter_code
_entity_poly.pdbx_strand_id
1 'polypeptide(L)'
;MLRKWSGTLILDEADMRNSDEYNEVVTILNCGFERGRPVIRAVKDNPDKIQILPVYGPKVFATRRRFKDAALEARCLTEIMVETARTDIPAVLGGEFLEEQEKLRNKLLLFRFRNYFQVNPEAPAGVDLGDIEPRLRQVSEAFISLFANQPAVLEAYRKFIRRHQQELIEQRAATVTGQVVQKLFEALSPVTVVTFVTPVTGERMLPITSGEIAEKLGLKPQVVGQILKSLGLQTKVVKTQGRPQRYILFDEARFKILQRRYIPTEDVTTEEVTKVTKVTAVMGDSRPTESDPFFDPLEGCWHCGGPMEFERRAGLCVVVRCKKCGSVSMREANKSGTSAANAETAPGIKHPDTEDGPPDPFFNPGEWKDNDDDFEGD
;
A
#
# COMPACT_ATOMS: atom_id res chain seq x y z
N MET A 1 -10.13 8.54 14.65
CA MET A 1 -9.54 9.15 13.43
C MET A 1 -9.81 8.34 12.17
N LEU A 2 -9.40 7.07 12.08
CA LEU A 2 -9.63 6.23 10.89
C LEU A 2 -11.11 6.15 10.47
N ARG A 3 -12.01 5.86 11.42
CA ARG A 3 -13.46 5.79 11.16
C ARG A 3 -14.10 7.08 10.63
N LYS A 4 -13.56 8.25 10.99
CA LYS A 4 -14.17 9.55 10.68
C LYS A 4 -13.54 10.23 9.46
N TRP A 5 -12.24 10.06 9.27
CA TRP A 5 -11.46 10.83 8.31
C TRP A 5 -10.62 9.99 7.36
N SER A 6 -10.52 8.68 7.59
CA SER A 6 -9.68 7.76 6.80
C SER A 6 -8.24 8.26 6.61
N GLY A 7 -7.69 8.93 7.63
CA GLY A 7 -6.35 9.49 7.61
C GLY A 7 -5.25 8.42 7.69
N THR A 8 -3.99 8.83 7.53
CA THR A 8 -2.85 7.94 7.73
C THR A 8 -2.70 7.58 9.21
N LEU A 9 -2.65 6.29 9.53
CA LEU A 9 -2.33 5.83 10.87
C LEU A 9 -0.80 5.87 11.07
N ILE A 10 -0.34 6.55 12.11
CA ILE A 10 1.07 6.56 12.51
C ILE A 10 1.18 5.81 13.84
N LEU A 11 2.03 4.78 13.89
CA LEU A 11 2.35 4.04 15.11
C LEU A 11 3.85 4.15 15.37
N ASP A 12 4.22 4.87 16.41
CA ASP A 12 5.60 4.85 16.90
C ASP A 12 5.76 3.72 17.93
N GLU A 13 6.93 3.07 17.94
CA GLU A 13 7.22 1.92 18.81
C GLU A 13 6.20 0.77 18.75
N ALA A 14 5.84 0.31 17.55
CA ALA A 14 4.92 -0.83 17.36
C ALA A 14 5.51 -2.21 17.74
N ASP A 15 6.48 -2.25 18.66
CA ASP A 15 7.12 -3.46 19.20
C ASP A 15 6.32 -4.06 20.36
N MET A 16 5.12 -4.56 20.06
CA MET A 16 4.30 -5.20 21.08
C MET A 16 4.75 -6.64 21.34
N ARG A 17 5.12 -6.93 22.59
CA ARG A 17 5.71 -8.21 22.98
C ARG A 17 4.61 -9.22 23.28
N ASN A 18 4.27 -10.07 22.30
CA ASN A 18 3.44 -11.29 22.46
C ASN A 18 2.27 -11.12 23.45
N SER A 19 1.49 -10.07 23.26
CA SER A 19 0.34 -9.72 24.09
C SER A 19 -0.92 -9.67 23.24
N ASP A 20 -2.09 -9.58 23.87
CA ASP A 20 -3.36 -9.49 23.14
C ASP A 20 -3.37 -8.24 22.23
N GLU A 21 -2.69 -7.17 22.64
CA GLU A 21 -2.51 -5.95 21.85
C GLU A 21 -1.72 -6.20 20.55
N TYR A 22 -0.72 -7.09 20.54
CA TYR A 22 0.00 -7.43 19.30
C TYR A 22 -0.95 -8.06 18.28
N ASN A 23 -1.81 -8.99 18.72
CA ASN A 23 -2.78 -9.63 17.84
C ASN A 23 -3.79 -8.62 17.28
N GLU A 24 -4.20 -7.64 18.10
CA GLU A 24 -5.09 -6.56 17.69
C GLU A 24 -4.46 -5.64 16.63
N VAL A 25 -3.22 -5.20 16.86
CA VAL A 25 -2.48 -4.38 15.89
C VAL A 25 -2.32 -5.14 14.58
N VAL A 26 -1.85 -6.40 14.62
CA VAL A 26 -1.71 -7.23 13.41
C VAL A 26 -3.05 -7.40 12.68
N THR A 27 -4.16 -7.53 13.41
CA THR A 27 -5.51 -7.61 12.82
C THR A 27 -5.89 -6.30 12.13
N ILE A 28 -5.65 -5.15 12.76
CA ILE A 28 -5.88 -3.82 12.17
C ILE A 28 -5.04 -3.62 10.90
N LEU A 29 -3.77 -4.02 10.92
CA LEU A 29 -2.87 -3.87 9.77
C LEU A 29 -3.30 -4.79 8.61
N ASN A 30 -3.59 -6.06 8.89
CA ASN A 30 -4.02 -7.02 7.88
C ASN A 30 -5.39 -6.67 7.27
N CYS A 31 -6.37 -6.29 8.09
CA CYS A 31 -7.69 -5.88 7.61
C CYS A 31 -7.63 -4.52 6.88
N GLY A 32 -6.81 -3.60 7.37
CA GLY A 32 -6.71 -2.24 6.85
C GLY A 32 -5.96 -2.10 5.53
N PHE A 33 -5.56 -3.21 4.91
CA PHE A 33 -4.89 -3.26 3.63
C PHE A 33 -5.89 -3.21 2.44
N GLU A 34 -7.07 -3.79 2.59
CA GLU A 34 -8.12 -3.84 1.54
C GLU A 34 -9.39 -3.10 2.00
N ARG A 35 -10.09 -2.46 1.06
CA ARG A 35 -11.39 -1.85 1.33
C ARG A 35 -12.42 -2.93 1.64
N GLY A 36 -13.41 -2.61 2.49
CA GLY A 36 -14.49 -3.53 2.82
C GLY A 36 -14.13 -4.61 3.84
N ARG A 37 -12.93 -4.56 4.44
CA ARG A 37 -12.50 -5.47 5.49
C ARG A 37 -12.36 -4.74 6.84
N PRO A 38 -13.46 -4.47 7.54
CA PRO A 38 -13.40 -3.84 8.85
C PRO A 38 -12.88 -4.81 9.92
N VAL A 39 -12.42 -4.28 11.04
CA VAL A 39 -12.22 -5.05 12.27
C VAL A 39 -13.54 -5.10 13.02
N ILE A 40 -13.97 -6.30 13.41
CA ILE A 40 -15.25 -6.53 14.08
C ILE A 40 -15.01 -6.82 15.57
N ARG A 41 -15.48 -5.88 16.40
CA ARG A 41 -15.45 -5.79 17.88
C ARG A 41 -16.69 -6.37 18.55
N ALA A 42 -16.61 -7.26 19.54
CA ALA A 42 -17.68 -7.34 20.55
C ALA A 42 -17.38 -6.35 21.68
N VAL A 43 -18.39 -5.66 22.21
CA VAL A 43 -18.21 -4.81 23.39
C VAL A 43 -18.06 -5.70 24.62
N LYS A 44 -17.02 -5.45 25.43
CA LYS A 44 -16.69 -6.29 26.59
C LYS A 44 -17.88 -6.51 27.54
N ASP A 45 -18.61 -5.45 27.81
CA ASP A 45 -19.73 -5.44 28.77
C ASP A 45 -21.09 -5.72 28.10
N ASN A 46 -21.12 -5.91 26.78
CA ASN A 46 -22.32 -6.28 26.03
C ASN A 46 -21.92 -7.02 24.75
N PRO A 47 -21.73 -8.34 24.80
CA PRO A 47 -21.26 -9.14 23.67
C PRO A 47 -22.19 -9.12 22.45
N ASP A 48 -23.48 -8.85 22.65
CA ASP A 48 -24.48 -8.71 21.58
C ASP A 48 -24.31 -7.40 20.81
N LYS A 49 -23.61 -6.43 21.41
CA LYS A 49 -23.26 -5.16 20.75
C LYS A 49 -21.96 -5.31 19.99
N ILE A 50 -22.08 -5.34 18.66
CA ILE A 50 -20.94 -5.45 17.74
C ILE A 50 -20.51 -4.05 17.25
N GLN A 51 -19.21 -3.78 17.29
CA GLN A 51 -18.57 -2.60 16.70
C GLN A 51 -17.91 -2.97 15.37
N ILE A 52 -18.26 -2.26 14.31
CA ILE A 52 -17.62 -2.40 12.99
C ILE A 52 -16.67 -1.23 12.81
N LEU A 53 -15.37 -1.52 12.77
CA LEU A 53 -14.31 -0.52 12.72
C LEU A 53 -13.64 -0.54 11.34
N PRO A 54 -13.95 0.42 10.45
CA PRO A 54 -13.23 0.53 9.19
C PRO A 54 -11.78 0.96 9.47
N VAL A 55 -10.86 0.14 9.00
CA VAL A 55 -9.42 0.31 9.22
C VAL A 55 -8.65 0.53 7.92
N TYR A 56 -9.32 0.62 6.78
CA TYR A 56 -8.67 0.84 5.50
C TYR A 56 -8.00 2.22 5.45
N GLY A 57 -6.76 2.25 4.96
CA GLY A 57 -6.02 3.48 4.75
C GLY A 57 -4.50 3.27 4.87
N PRO A 58 -3.70 4.24 4.43
CA PRO A 58 -2.24 4.19 4.55
C PRO A 58 -1.82 4.12 6.01
N LYS A 59 -0.76 3.36 6.29
CA LYS A 59 -0.22 3.18 7.63
C LYS A 59 1.28 3.31 7.59
N VAL A 60 1.82 4.05 8.53
CA VAL A 60 3.26 4.23 8.76
C VAL A 60 3.51 3.78 10.17
N PHE A 61 4.45 2.86 10.36
CA PHE A 61 4.78 2.38 11.69
C PHE A 61 6.27 2.11 11.81
N ALA A 62 6.81 2.40 12.99
CA ALA A 62 8.19 2.12 13.34
C ALA A 62 8.23 0.93 14.30
N THR A 63 9.13 -0.02 14.03
CA THR A 63 9.41 -1.16 14.89
C THR A 63 10.91 -1.34 15.05
N ARG A 64 11.36 -1.77 16.23
CA ARG A 64 12.74 -2.20 16.54
C ARG A 64 13.04 -3.56 15.92
N ARG A 65 12.01 -4.40 15.70
CA ARG A 65 12.15 -5.71 15.06
C ARG A 65 11.08 -5.90 13.98
N ARG A 66 11.38 -6.73 12.99
CA ARG A 66 10.38 -7.19 12.02
C ARG A 66 9.25 -7.95 12.71
N PHE A 67 8.06 -7.88 12.13
CA PHE A 67 6.92 -8.68 12.56
C PHE A 67 7.22 -10.17 12.41
N LYS A 68 6.73 -10.96 13.36
CA LYS A 68 6.80 -12.43 13.26
C LYS A 68 5.89 -12.97 12.16
N ASP A 69 4.84 -12.22 11.82
CA ASP A 69 3.90 -12.58 10.76
C ASP A 69 4.51 -12.24 9.39
N ALA A 70 5.03 -13.27 8.71
CA ALA A 70 5.59 -13.13 7.37
C ALA A 70 4.55 -12.65 6.32
N ALA A 71 3.25 -12.88 6.54
CA ALA A 71 2.21 -12.39 5.65
C ALA A 71 2.02 -10.88 5.81
N LEU A 72 2.13 -10.36 7.02
CA LEU A 72 2.11 -8.92 7.29
C LEU A 72 3.37 -8.25 6.71
N GLU A 73 4.56 -8.77 6.99
CA GLU A 73 5.83 -8.25 6.44
C GLU A 73 5.80 -8.14 4.90
N ALA A 74 5.26 -9.17 4.22
CA ALA A 74 5.16 -9.18 2.76
C ALA A 74 4.21 -8.11 2.18
N ARG A 75 3.43 -7.41 3.03
CA ARG A 75 2.55 -6.28 2.65
C ARG A 75 3.12 -4.92 3.08
N CYS A 76 4.35 -4.88 3.58
CA CYS A 76 5.00 -3.68 4.07
C CYS A 76 6.09 -3.23 3.09
N LEU A 77 6.17 -1.92 2.82
CA LEU A 77 7.37 -1.33 2.23
C LEU A 77 8.31 -0.95 3.38
N THR A 78 9.16 -1.90 3.77
CA THR A 78 10.02 -1.76 4.95
C THR A 78 11.36 -1.15 4.57
N GLU A 79 11.72 -0.04 5.21
CA GLU A 79 13.06 0.56 5.12
C GLU A 79 13.78 0.38 6.46
N ILE A 80 15.02 -0.12 6.43
CA ILE A 80 15.83 -0.27 7.64
C ILE A 80 16.51 1.06 7.93
N MET A 81 16.12 1.72 9.02
CA MET A 81 16.75 2.96 9.45
C MET A 81 18.16 2.66 10.00
N VAL A 82 19.15 3.41 9.52
CA VAL A 82 20.54 3.35 9.99
C VAL A 82 20.89 4.66 10.70
N GLU A 83 21.82 4.58 11.65
CA GLU A 83 22.34 5.75 12.32
C GLU A 83 22.97 6.71 11.30
N THR A 84 22.65 7.99 11.45
CA THR A 84 23.16 9.01 10.54
C THR A 84 24.57 9.41 10.94
N ALA A 85 25.48 9.48 9.97
CA ALA A 85 26.83 10.02 10.17
C ALA A 85 26.85 11.57 10.15
N ARG A 86 25.71 12.20 9.90
CA ARG A 86 25.58 13.66 9.84
C ARG A 86 25.65 14.27 11.23
N THR A 87 26.57 15.20 11.41
CA THR A 87 26.76 15.96 12.65
C THR A 87 26.03 17.31 12.65
N ASP A 88 25.44 17.71 11.53
CA ASP A 88 24.74 18.97 11.35
C ASP A 88 23.26 18.93 11.77
N ILE A 89 22.77 17.77 12.22
CA ILE A 89 21.39 17.59 12.68
C ILE A 89 21.33 17.85 14.19
N PRO A 90 20.63 18.90 14.66
CA PRO A 90 20.53 19.17 16.08
C PRO A 90 19.68 18.11 16.78
N ALA A 91 20.02 17.79 18.03
CA ALA A 91 19.28 16.82 18.84
C ALA A 91 17.83 17.27 19.15
N VAL A 92 17.61 18.58 19.22
CA VAL A 92 16.29 19.19 19.37
C VAL A 92 16.01 20.01 18.12
N LEU A 93 14.93 19.68 17.43
CA LEU A 93 14.49 20.37 16.22
C LEU A 93 13.84 21.70 16.61
N GLY A 94 14.35 22.81 16.05
CA GLY A 94 13.89 24.17 16.35
C GLY A 94 12.68 24.64 15.54
N GLY A 95 12.32 25.91 15.69
CA GLY A 95 11.18 26.51 15.00
C GLY A 95 11.29 26.47 13.47
N GLU A 96 12.49 26.66 12.92
CA GLU A 96 12.75 26.59 11.48
C GLU A 96 12.32 25.24 10.88
N PHE A 97 12.58 24.13 11.59
CA PHE A 97 12.16 22.80 11.16
C PHE A 97 10.63 22.71 11.05
N LEU A 98 9.88 23.26 12.01
CA LEU A 98 8.41 23.23 11.99
C LEU A 98 7.85 24.10 10.86
N GLU A 99 8.45 25.25 10.58
CA GLU A 99 8.09 26.10 9.45
C GLU A 99 8.34 25.41 8.11
N GLU A 100 9.50 24.76 7.95
CA GLU A 100 9.81 23.97 6.75
C GLU A 100 8.86 22.79 6.59
N GLN A 101 8.56 22.08 7.68
CA GLN A 101 7.59 20.99 7.70
C GLN A 101 6.21 21.46 7.25
N GLU A 102 5.74 22.63 7.71
CA GLU A 102 4.48 23.22 7.26
C GLU A 102 4.51 23.56 5.77
N LYS A 103 5.57 24.23 5.30
CA LYS A 103 5.76 24.55 3.87
C LYS A 103 5.72 23.28 3.01
N LEU A 104 6.35 22.20 3.45
CA LEU A 104 6.32 20.91 2.76
C LEU A 104 4.93 20.28 2.76
N ARG A 105 4.21 20.28 3.89
CA ARG A 105 2.83 19.78 3.95
C ARG A 105 1.90 20.54 3.01
N ASN A 106 2.03 21.86 2.93
CA ASN A 106 1.24 22.70 2.03
C ASN A 106 1.55 22.39 0.55
N LYS A 107 2.82 22.17 0.20
CA LYS A 107 3.24 21.74 -1.14
C LYS A 107 2.65 20.37 -1.50
N LEU A 108 2.68 19.40 -0.57
CA LEU A 108 2.10 18.07 -0.77
C LEU A 108 0.58 18.12 -0.92
N LEU A 109 -0.09 18.99 -0.15
CA LEU A 109 -1.54 19.20 -0.28
C LEU A 109 -1.90 19.81 -1.64
N LEU A 110 -1.16 20.83 -2.09
CA LEU A 110 -1.34 21.43 -3.41
C LEU A 110 -1.08 20.41 -4.53
N PHE A 111 -0.04 19.59 -4.39
CA PHE A 111 0.22 18.48 -5.31
C PHE A 111 -1.00 17.54 -5.37
N ARG A 112 -1.58 17.16 -4.23
CA ARG A 112 -2.77 16.32 -4.20
C ARG A 112 -3.94 16.97 -4.95
N PHE A 113 -4.24 18.24 -4.74
CA PHE A 113 -5.32 18.92 -5.47
C PHE A 113 -5.09 18.97 -6.98
N ARG A 114 -3.86 19.24 -7.41
CA ARG A 114 -3.52 19.28 -8.85
C ARG A 114 -3.61 17.91 -9.52
N ASN A 115 -3.31 16.84 -8.79
CA ASN A 115 -3.21 15.49 -9.36
C ASN A 115 -4.42 14.59 -9.05
N TYR A 116 -5.36 15.01 -8.20
CA TYR A 116 -6.47 14.16 -7.73
C TYR A 116 -7.27 13.52 -8.89
N PHE A 117 -7.59 14.31 -9.92
CA PHE A 117 -8.32 13.85 -11.10
C PHE A 117 -7.43 13.26 -12.21
N GLN A 118 -6.11 13.28 -12.03
CA GLN A 118 -5.15 12.73 -12.99
C GLN A 118 -4.76 11.28 -12.65
N VAL A 119 -4.98 10.85 -11.41
CA VAL A 119 -4.71 9.47 -10.99
C VAL A 119 -5.70 8.54 -11.64
N ASN A 120 -5.19 7.59 -12.42
CA ASN A 120 -5.99 6.51 -13.00
C ASN A 120 -5.86 5.25 -12.13
N PRO A 121 -6.92 4.81 -11.42
CA PRO A 121 -6.91 3.59 -10.64
C PRO A 121 -6.63 2.32 -11.46
N GLU A 122 -6.94 2.34 -12.75
CA GLU A 122 -6.77 1.19 -13.66
C GLU A 122 -5.38 1.12 -14.29
N ALA A 123 -4.55 2.16 -14.15
CA ALA A 123 -3.19 2.18 -14.68
C ALA A 123 -2.31 0.98 -14.31
N PRO A 124 -2.42 0.37 -13.10
CA PRO A 124 -1.63 -0.82 -12.76
C PRO A 124 -1.84 -2.01 -13.69
N ALA A 125 -3.01 -2.16 -14.32
CA ALA A 125 -3.32 -3.31 -15.17
C ALA A 125 -2.39 -3.42 -16.39
N GLY A 126 -1.84 -2.30 -16.86
CA GLY A 126 -0.92 -2.26 -18.00
C GLY A 126 0.57 -2.25 -17.61
N VAL A 127 0.90 -2.26 -16.32
CA VAL A 127 2.29 -2.10 -15.86
C VAL A 127 2.90 -3.45 -15.49
N ASP A 128 3.83 -3.91 -16.32
CA ASP A 128 4.63 -5.08 -16.01
C ASP A 128 5.72 -4.74 -14.97
N LEU A 129 5.54 -5.20 -13.74
CA LEU A 129 6.54 -5.12 -12.67
C LEU A 129 7.55 -6.28 -12.68
N GLY A 130 7.45 -7.19 -13.64
CA GLY A 130 8.23 -8.43 -13.70
C GLY A 130 7.75 -9.48 -12.70
N ASP A 131 8.65 -10.44 -12.42
CA ASP A 131 8.39 -11.58 -11.53
C ASP A 131 8.53 -11.20 -10.06
N ILE A 132 7.65 -10.29 -9.62
CA ILE A 132 7.52 -9.90 -8.21
C ILE A 132 6.45 -10.72 -7.51
N GLU A 133 6.57 -10.86 -6.20
CA GLU A 133 5.60 -11.60 -5.43
C GLU A 133 4.19 -10.99 -5.47
N PRO A 134 3.13 -11.81 -5.45
CA PRO A 134 1.76 -11.32 -5.53
C PRO A 134 1.39 -10.27 -4.48
N ARG A 135 1.90 -10.41 -3.24
CA ARG A 135 1.61 -9.45 -2.16
C ARG A 135 2.33 -8.12 -2.35
N LEU A 136 3.59 -8.16 -2.77
CA LEU A 136 4.35 -6.96 -3.09
C LEU A 136 3.75 -6.23 -4.31
N ARG A 137 3.25 -6.99 -5.29
CA ARG A 137 2.49 -6.44 -6.44
C ARG A 137 1.26 -5.69 -5.97
N GLN A 138 0.48 -6.31 -5.08
CA GLN A 138 -0.74 -5.73 -4.55
C GLN A 138 -0.48 -4.42 -3.76
N VAL A 139 0.59 -4.36 -2.97
CA VAL A 139 1.01 -3.11 -2.31
C VAL A 139 1.43 -2.05 -3.34
N SER A 140 2.08 -2.48 -4.42
CA SER A 140 2.61 -1.60 -5.44
C SER A 140 1.55 -0.97 -6.33
N GLU A 141 0.37 -1.58 -6.47
CA GLU A 141 -0.73 -1.06 -7.29
C GLU A 141 -1.07 0.40 -6.95
N ALA A 142 -1.17 0.75 -5.66
CA ALA A 142 -1.49 2.11 -5.23
C ALA A 142 -0.44 3.14 -5.67
N PHE A 143 0.84 2.75 -5.66
CA PHE A 143 1.94 3.60 -6.10
C PHE A 143 2.02 3.69 -7.63
N ILE A 144 1.77 2.59 -8.33
CA ILE A 144 1.72 2.60 -9.79
C ILE A 144 0.62 3.53 -10.29
N SER A 145 -0.59 3.48 -9.72
CA SER A 145 -1.67 4.40 -10.08
C SER A 145 -1.26 5.86 -9.93
N LEU A 146 -0.45 6.17 -8.90
CA LEU A 146 0.07 7.52 -8.66
C LEU A 146 1.17 7.91 -9.66
N PHE A 147 2.04 6.97 -10.03
CA PHE A 147 3.21 7.22 -10.87
C PHE A 147 2.96 6.98 -12.36
N ALA A 148 1.75 6.53 -12.74
CA ALA A 148 1.40 6.20 -14.12
C ALA A 148 1.71 7.33 -15.12
N ASN A 149 1.51 8.59 -14.70
CA ASN A 149 1.76 9.77 -15.52
C ASN A 149 3.19 10.35 -15.35
N GLN A 150 4.06 9.66 -14.61
CA GLN A 150 5.43 10.09 -14.32
C GLN A 150 6.43 8.94 -14.61
N PRO A 151 6.81 8.71 -15.88
CA PRO A 151 7.62 7.56 -16.27
C PRO A 151 8.95 7.45 -15.52
N ALA A 152 9.63 8.57 -15.25
CA ALA A 152 10.88 8.58 -14.51
C ALA A 152 10.72 8.10 -13.05
N VAL A 153 9.62 8.50 -12.40
CA VAL A 153 9.32 8.08 -11.03
C VAL A 153 8.89 6.62 -11.00
N LEU A 154 8.12 6.18 -11.99
CA LEU A 154 7.73 4.78 -12.14
C LEU A 154 8.95 3.86 -12.30
N GLU A 155 9.95 4.27 -13.08
CA GLU A 155 11.18 3.49 -13.26
C GLU A 155 12.02 3.43 -11.96
N ALA A 156 12.16 4.55 -11.25
CA ALA A 156 12.80 4.57 -9.94
C ALA A 156 12.07 3.65 -8.94
N TYR A 157 10.73 3.64 -8.98
CA TYR A 157 9.91 2.77 -8.15
C TYR A 157 10.06 1.29 -8.53
N ARG A 158 10.17 0.95 -9.82
CA ARG A 158 10.49 -0.42 -10.27
C ARG A 158 11.81 -0.91 -9.70
N LYS A 159 12.86 -0.08 -9.73
CA LYS A 159 14.16 -0.41 -9.13
C LYS A 159 14.04 -0.65 -7.63
N PHE A 160 13.31 0.22 -6.93
CA PHE A 160 13.03 0.08 -5.49
C PHE A 160 12.32 -1.25 -5.18
N ILE A 161 11.27 -1.59 -5.91
CA ILE A 161 10.50 -2.82 -5.68
C ILE A 161 11.30 -4.08 -5.98
N ARG A 162 12.15 -4.08 -7.01
CA ARG A 162 13.05 -5.21 -7.29
C ARG A 162 14.06 -5.43 -6.16
N ARG A 163 14.68 -4.35 -5.65
CA ARG A 163 15.57 -4.43 -4.49
C ARG A 163 14.83 -4.99 -3.27
N HIS A 164 13.62 -4.49 -3.02
CA HIS A 164 12.80 -4.97 -1.91
C HIS A 164 12.42 -6.45 -2.05
N GLN A 165 12.10 -6.89 -3.26
CA GLN A 165 11.84 -8.31 -3.56
C GLN A 165 13.07 -9.17 -3.26
N GLN A 166 14.27 -8.71 -3.62
CA GLN A 166 15.52 -9.42 -3.33
C GLN A 166 15.76 -9.54 -1.82
N GLU A 167 15.59 -8.44 -1.06
CA GLU A 167 15.72 -8.45 0.40
C GLU A 167 14.74 -9.45 1.05
N LEU A 168 13.49 -9.53 0.55
CA LEU A 168 12.51 -10.51 1.02
C LEU A 168 12.92 -11.95 0.72
N ILE A 169 13.52 -12.22 -0.45
CA ILE A 169 14.02 -13.55 -0.80
C ILE A 169 15.21 -13.93 0.10
N GLU A 170 16.18 -13.03 0.29
CA GLU A 170 17.35 -13.25 1.14
C GLU A 170 16.94 -13.55 2.60
N GLN A 171 15.98 -12.81 3.13
CA GLN A 171 15.43 -13.07 4.47
C GLN A 171 14.80 -14.45 4.56
N ARG A 172 14.05 -14.86 3.55
CA ARG A 172 13.44 -16.20 3.51
C ARG A 172 14.47 -17.29 3.38
N ALA A 173 15.50 -17.09 2.55
CA ALA A 173 16.62 -18.00 2.40
C ALA A 173 17.33 -18.25 3.74
N ALA A 174 17.49 -17.20 4.56
CA ALA A 174 18.11 -17.29 5.88
C ALA A 174 17.28 -18.09 6.91
N THR A 175 15.97 -18.24 6.72
CA THR A 175 15.12 -19.04 7.63
C THR A 175 15.45 -20.53 7.57
N VAL A 176 15.10 -21.28 8.63
CA VAL A 176 15.22 -22.76 8.64
C VAL A 176 14.49 -23.38 7.44
N THR A 177 13.31 -22.85 7.09
CA THR A 177 12.56 -23.27 5.90
C THR A 177 13.34 -22.99 4.61
N GLY A 178 13.96 -21.82 4.49
CA GLY A 178 14.81 -21.45 3.36
C GLY A 178 16.03 -22.36 3.22
N GLN A 179 16.70 -22.67 4.33
CA GLN A 179 17.83 -23.61 4.35
C GLN A 179 17.42 -25.01 3.87
N VAL A 180 16.24 -25.50 4.28
CA VAL A 180 15.68 -26.77 3.76
C VAL A 180 15.45 -26.70 2.25
N VAL A 181 14.88 -25.60 1.75
CA VAL A 181 14.66 -25.39 0.30
C VAL A 181 15.99 -25.31 -0.45
N GLN A 182 16.99 -24.61 0.09
CA GLN A 182 18.32 -24.52 -0.50
C GLN A 182 18.96 -25.90 -0.64
N LYS A 183 18.94 -26.73 0.42
CA LYS A 183 19.45 -28.11 0.35
C LYS A 183 18.70 -29.00 -0.63
N LEU A 184 17.41 -28.77 -0.80
CA LEU A 184 16.60 -29.45 -1.81
C LEU A 184 16.99 -29.04 -3.24
N PHE A 185 17.35 -27.78 -3.49
CA PHE A 185 17.83 -27.32 -4.81
C PHE A 185 19.30 -27.64 -5.09
N GLU A 186 20.18 -27.68 -4.08
CA GLU A 186 21.55 -28.19 -4.23
C GLU A 186 21.56 -29.62 -4.76
N ALA A 187 20.62 -30.46 -4.28
CA ALA A 187 20.44 -31.84 -4.75
C ALA A 187 19.85 -31.96 -6.17
N LEU A 188 19.35 -30.85 -6.73
CA LEU A 188 18.72 -30.77 -8.05
C LEU A 188 19.60 -30.13 -9.13
N SER A 189 20.82 -29.70 -8.79
CA SER A 189 21.71 -28.99 -9.73
C SER A 189 21.90 -29.76 -11.06
N PRO A 190 22.15 -29.07 -12.19
CA PRO A 190 21.92 -29.58 -13.55
C PRO A 190 22.74 -30.81 -13.96
N VAL A 191 23.74 -31.19 -13.17
CA VAL A 191 24.53 -32.42 -13.35
C VAL A 191 23.74 -33.67 -12.93
N THR A 192 22.61 -33.52 -12.22
CA THR A 192 21.89 -34.64 -11.60
C THR A 192 20.37 -34.50 -11.69
N VAL A 193 19.81 -34.38 -12.91
CA VAL A 193 18.37 -34.70 -13.09
C VAL A 193 18.20 -36.22 -13.15
N VAL A 194 18.55 -36.91 -12.06
CA VAL A 194 18.17 -38.30 -11.85
C VAL A 194 17.00 -38.31 -10.89
N THR A 195 15.81 -37.95 -11.39
CA THR A 195 14.58 -38.34 -10.72
C THR A 195 14.41 -39.83 -10.96
N PHE A 196 14.56 -40.66 -9.93
CA PHE A 196 14.27 -42.08 -10.09
C PHE A 196 12.75 -42.27 -10.20
N VAL A 197 12.34 -42.99 -11.23
CA VAL A 197 10.93 -43.36 -11.46
C VAL A 197 10.69 -44.67 -10.74
N THR A 198 9.71 -44.72 -9.84
CA THR A 198 9.30 -46.01 -9.26
C THR A 198 8.67 -46.88 -10.36
N PRO A 199 9.20 -48.08 -10.65
CA PRO A 199 8.70 -48.92 -11.76
C PRO A 199 7.23 -49.35 -11.59
N VAL A 200 6.68 -49.22 -10.38
CA VAL A 200 5.30 -49.60 -10.04
C VAL A 200 4.31 -48.44 -10.15
N THR A 201 4.72 -47.19 -9.92
CA THR A 201 3.78 -46.05 -9.84
C THR A 201 4.11 -44.88 -10.78
N GLY A 202 5.23 -44.92 -11.49
CA GLY A 202 5.61 -43.86 -12.45
C GLY A 202 5.96 -42.52 -11.78
N GLU A 203 6.09 -42.48 -10.46
CA GLU A 203 6.30 -41.24 -9.70
C GLU A 203 7.76 -40.80 -9.80
N ARG A 204 7.98 -39.52 -10.07
CA ARG A 204 9.32 -38.91 -10.06
C ARG A 204 9.67 -38.50 -8.63
N MET A 205 10.77 -39.02 -8.10
CA MET A 205 11.26 -38.68 -6.76
C MET A 205 12.59 -37.95 -6.84
N LEU A 206 12.85 -37.07 -5.87
CA LEU A 206 14.15 -36.44 -5.72
C LEU A 206 15.22 -37.47 -5.30
N PRO A 207 16.49 -37.28 -5.70
CA PRO A 207 17.60 -38.15 -5.29
C PRO A 207 18.05 -37.93 -3.84
N ILE A 208 17.44 -36.97 -3.12
CA ILE A 208 17.70 -36.68 -1.71
C ILE A 208 16.49 -37.03 -0.85
N THR A 209 16.75 -37.61 0.32
CA THR A 209 15.68 -37.96 1.27
C THR A 209 15.48 -36.87 2.32
N SER A 210 14.28 -36.85 2.91
CA SER A 210 13.99 -35.97 4.06
C SER A 210 14.93 -36.22 5.26
N GLY A 211 15.41 -37.45 5.43
CA GLY A 211 16.38 -37.81 6.46
C GLY A 211 17.77 -37.21 6.20
N GLU A 212 18.24 -37.28 4.96
CA GLU A 212 19.53 -36.69 4.55
C GLU A 212 19.53 -35.16 4.67
N ILE A 213 18.42 -34.49 4.32
CA ILE A 213 18.28 -33.05 4.55
C ILE A 213 18.38 -32.73 6.05
N ALA A 214 17.73 -33.52 6.89
CA ALA A 214 17.76 -33.34 8.33
C ALA A 214 19.18 -33.51 8.90
N GLU A 215 19.90 -34.54 8.47
CA GLU A 215 21.30 -34.78 8.86
C GLU A 215 22.22 -33.64 8.43
N LYS A 216 22.13 -33.21 7.16
CA LYS A 216 22.94 -32.10 6.62
C LYS A 216 22.73 -30.77 7.34
N LEU A 217 21.53 -30.53 7.87
CA LEU A 217 21.19 -29.29 8.60
C LEU A 217 21.26 -29.44 10.12
N GLY A 218 21.62 -30.62 10.65
CA GLY A 218 21.59 -30.88 12.09
C GLY A 218 20.18 -30.78 12.72
N LEU A 219 19.13 -30.99 11.93
CA LEU A 219 17.73 -30.89 12.35
C LEU A 219 17.14 -32.27 12.65
N LYS A 220 16.05 -32.28 13.42
CA LYS A 220 15.26 -33.50 13.62
C LYS A 220 14.47 -33.83 12.33
N PRO A 221 14.39 -35.09 11.88
CA PRO A 221 13.62 -35.48 10.68
C PRO A 221 12.15 -35.05 10.73
N GLN A 222 11.54 -35.00 11.92
CA GLN A 222 10.17 -34.54 12.12
C GLN A 222 10.00 -33.06 11.74
N VAL A 223 11.00 -32.22 12.05
CA VAL A 223 10.98 -30.78 11.71
C VAL A 223 11.05 -30.61 10.21
N VAL A 224 11.97 -31.31 9.53
CA VAL A 224 12.06 -31.28 8.06
C VAL A 224 10.76 -31.79 7.43
N GLY A 225 10.17 -32.86 7.96
CA GLY A 225 8.88 -33.37 7.50
C GLY A 225 7.73 -32.35 7.64
N GLN A 226 7.67 -31.61 8.75
CA GLN A 226 6.69 -30.53 8.95
C GLN A 226 6.91 -29.37 7.98
N ILE A 227 8.17 -28.97 7.76
CA ILE A 227 8.54 -27.93 6.81
C ILE A 227 8.12 -28.33 5.39
N LEU A 228 8.50 -29.53 4.93
CA LEU A 228 8.13 -30.03 3.60
C LEU A 228 6.60 -30.05 3.41
N LYS A 229 5.85 -30.48 4.44
CA LYS A 229 4.38 -30.45 4.43
C LYS A 229 3.84 -29.01 4.34
N SER A 230 4.42 -28.06 5.07
CA SER A 230 4.02 -26.65 5.01
C SER A 230 4.30 -25.99 3.66
N LEU A 231 5.34 -26.45 2.96
CA LEU A 231 5.66 -26.07 1.59
C LEU A 231 4.76 -26.74 0.54
N GLY A 232 3.83 -27.60 0.97
CA GLY A 232 2.94 -28.36 0.11
C GLY A 232 3.60 -29.54 -0.60
N LEU A 233 4.83 -29.90 -0.25
CA LEU A 233 5.54 -31.02 -0.86
C LEU A 233 5.06 -32.35 -0.27
N GLN A 234 4.88 -33.33 -1.15
CA GLN A 234 4.51 -34.69 -0.78
C GLN A 234 5.74 -35.56 -0.61
N THR A 235 5.66 -36.52 0.31
CA THR A 235 6.74 -37.47 0.59
C THR A 235 6.22 -38.90 0.62
N LYS A 236 7.01 -39.85 0.13
CA LYS A 236 6.67 -41.27 0.11
C LYS A 236 7.78 -42.10 0.76
N VAL A 237 7.38 -43.15 1.49
CA VAL A 237 8.32 -44.09 2.09
C VAL A 237 8.65 -45.18 1.08
N VAL A 238 9.92 -45.37 0.77
CA VAL A 238 10.44 -46.39 -0.14
C VAL A 238 11.53 -47.17 0.59
N LYS A 239 11.57 -48.49 0.42
CA LYS A 239 12.64 -49.32 0.96
C LYS A 239 13.82 -49.30 -0.01
N THR A 240 14.93 -48.68 0.40
CA THR A 240 16.19 -48.64 -0.34
C THR A 240 17.25 -49.34 0.50
N GLN A 241 17.98 -50.31 -0.08
CA GLN A 241 18.99 -51.10 0.64
C GLN A 241 18.49 -51.70 1.98
N GLY A 242 17.24 -52.18 2.00
CA GLY A 242 16.63 -52.80 3.20
C GLY A 242 16.18 -51.83 4.29
N ARG A 243 16.44 -50.52 4.16
CA ARG A 243 16.00 -49.49 5.12
C ARG A 243 14.85 -48.65 4.53
N PRO A 244 13.78 -48.37 5.30
CA PRO A 244 12.72 -47.47 4.86
C PRO A 244 13.22 -46.03 4.89
N GLN A 245 13.29 -45.40 3.72
CA GLN A 245 13.65 -43.98 3.57
C GLN A 245 12.47 -43.19 3.02
N ARG A 246 12.39 -41.90 3.38
CA ARG A 246 11.27 -41.03 2.99
C ARG A 246 11.73 -40.02 1.93
N TYR A 247 11.39 -40.32 0.68
CA TYR A 247 11.70 -39.55 -0.51
C TYR A 247 10.66 -38.46 -0.76
N ILE A 248 11.08 -37.41 -1.45
CA ILE A 248 10.25 -36.24 -1.80
C ILE A 248 9.78 -36.40 -3.24
N LEU A 249 8.49 -36.21 -3.49
CA LEU A 249 7.92 -36.25 -4.83
C LEU A 249 8.26 -34.97 -5.60
N PHE A 250 8.67 -35.13 -6.86
CA PHE A 250 8.98 -34.01 -7.74
C PHE A 250 7.69 -33.39 -8.31
N ASP A 251 7.54 -32.09 -8.12
CA ASP A 251 6.40 -31.29 -8.57
C ASP A 251 6.94 -30.03 -9.25
N GLU A 252 7.05 -30.05 -10.58
CA GLU A 252 7.72 -28.98 -11.33
C GLU A 252 7.11 -27.59 -11.06
N ALA A 253 5.78 -27.51 -10.96
CA ALA A 253 5.09 -26.24 -10.71
C ALA A 253 5.42 -25.69 -9.32
N ARG A 254 5.35 -26.53 -8.29
CA ARG A 254 5.73 -26.11 -6.93
C ARG A 254 7.19 -25.75 -6.81
N PHE A 255 8.08 -26.50 -7.45
CA PHE A 255 9.52 -26.22 -7.39
C PHE A 255 9.85 -24.88 -8.05
N LYS A 256 9.25 -24.53 -9.20
CA LYS A 256 9.41 -23.19 -9.79
C LYS A 256 8.99 -22.09 -8.82
N ILE A 257 7.89 -22.27 -8.10
CA ILE A 257 7.43 -21.31 -7.07
C ILE A 257 8.42 -21.23 -5.91
N LEU A 258 8.89 -22.37 -5.38
CA LEU A 258 9.83 -22.41 -4.27
C LEU A 258 11.18 -21.80 -4.63
N GLN A 259 11.66 -22.05 -5.85
CA GLN A 259 12.90 -21.46 -6.37
C GLN A 259 12.82 -19.93 -6.35
N ARG A 260 11.78 -19.36 -6.96
CA ARG A 260 11.57 -17.90 -7.00
C ARG A 260 11.45 -17.26 -5.62
N ARG A 261 10.91 -18.02 -4.65
CA ARG A 261 10.55 -17.50 -3.32
C ARG A 261 11.68 -17.56 -2.29
N TYR A 262 12.62 -18.50 -2.45
CA TYR A 262 13.62 -18.83 -1.43
C TYR A 262 15.06 -18.85 -1.95
N ILE A 263 15.29 -18.88 -3.26
CA ILE A 263 16.63 -18.93 -3.83
C ILE A 263 16.97 -17.55 -4.36
N PRO A 264 17.93 -16.83 -3.74
CA PRO A 264 18.44 -15.58 -4.30
C PRO A 264 19.04 -15.84 -5.68
N THR A 265 18.62 -15.07 -6.69
CA THR A 265 19.30 -15.04 -7.99
C THR A 265 20.40 -14.00 -7.92
N GLU A 266 21.60 -14.35 -8.38
CA GLU A 266 22.68 -13.38 -8.58
C GLU A 266 22.39 -12.53 -9.83
N ASP A 267 21.40 -11.64 -9.77
CA ASP A 267 21.19 -10.63 -10.80
C ASP A 267 22.08 -9.40 -10.49
N VAL A 268 23.24 -9.38 -11.13
CA VAL A 268 24.13 -8.26 -11.51
C VAL A 268 23.73 -6.86 -11.00
N THR A 269 24.36 -6.39 -9.93
CA THR A 269 25.16 -5.14 -9.79
C THR A 269 25.19 -4.67 -8.33
N THR A 270 26.20 -5.14 -7.60
CA THR A 270 26.59 -4.67 -6.27
C THR A 270 27.28 -3.29 -6.31
N GLU A 271 27.02 -2.43 -7.30
CA GLU A 271 27.79 -1.19 -7.53
C GLU A 271 27.10 0.11 -7.10
N GLU A 272 25.87 0.10 -6.60
CA GLU A 272 25.17 1.36 -6.26
C GLU A 272 24.92 1.60 -4.75
N VAL A 273 25.59 0.88 -3.85
CA VAL A 273 25.35 0.99 -2.40
C VAL A 273 25.93 2.29 -1.77
N THR A 274 26.44 3.26 -2.52
CA THR A 274 27.01 4.50 -1.93
C THR A 274 26.53 5.84 -2.48
N LYS A 275 25.50 5.90 -3.33
CA LYS A 275 24.91 7.19 -3.70
C LYS A 275 23.63 7.47 -2.94
N VAL A 276 23.82 8.11 -1.79
CA VAL A 276 22.84 8.96 -1.11
C VAL A 276 21.96 9.64 -2.15
N THR A 277 20.66 9.47 -2.03
CA THR A 277 19.63 10.16 -2.82
C THR A 277 19.75 11.66 -2.56
N LYS A 278 20.66 12.34 -3.26
CA LYS A 278 20.48 13.76 -3.54
C LYS A 278 19.27 13.82 -4.45
N VAL A 279 18.17 14.35 -3.94
CA VAL A 279 17.06 14.84 -4.75
C VAL A 279 17.69 15.75 -5.80
N THR A 280 17.78 15.27 -7.03
CA THR A 280 18.30 16.04 -8.15
C THR A 280 17.31 17.16 -8.37
N ALA A 281 17.78 18.39 -8.16
CA ALA A 281 17.09 19.58 -8.62
C ALA A 281 16.85 19.42 -10.12
N VAL A 282 15.57 19.32 -10.50
CA VAL A 282 15.17 19.46 -11.90
C VAL A 282 15.32 20.94 -12.22
N MET A 283 16.54 21.35 -12.59
CA MET A 283 16.77 22.57 -13.33
C MET A 283 16.41 22.29 -14.79
N GLY A 284 15.14 22.53 -15.11
CA GLY A 284 14.75 22.90 -16.46
C GLY A 284 14.98 24.39 -16.60
N ASP A 285 16.04 24.76 -17.31
CA ASP A 285 16.30 26.12 -17.78
C ASP A 285 15.17 26.54 -18.73
N SER A 286 14.24 27.33 -18.21
CA SER A 286 13.48 28.30 -18.99
C SER A 286 13.15 29.46 -18.06
N ARG A 287 14.05 30.46 -18.02
CA ARG A 287 13.71 31.78 -17.47
C ARG A 287 12.60 32.37 -18.34
N PRO A 288 11.41 32.67 -17.80
CA PRO A 288 10.50 33.58 -18.48
C PRO A 288 11.10 34.97 -18.35
N THR A 289 11.41 35.58 -19.48
CA THR A 289 11.71 37.00 -19.58
C THR A 289 10.55 37.81 -19.02
N GLU A 290 10.87 38.82 -18.21
CA GLU A 290 9.94 39.82 -17.70
C GLU A 290 9.27 40.59 -18.85
N SER A 291 8.16 40.09 -19.41
CA SER A 291 7.19 40.86 -20.21
C SER A 291 5.99 40.03 -20.72
N ASP A 292 5.34 39.21 -19.91
CA ASP A 292 4.04 38.62 -20.30
C ASP A 292 2.96 38.91 -19.24
N PRO A 293 1.78 39.43 -19.65
CA PRO A 293 0.79 39.97 -18.73
C PRO A 293 0.14 38.86 -17.91
N PHE A 294 -0.01 39.14 -16.61
CA PHE A 294 -0.77 38.41 -15.60
C PHE A 294 -1.97 37.63 -16.20
N PHE A 295 -1.88 36.30 -16.25
CA PHE A 295 -3.02 35.43 -16.55
C PHE A 295 -3.69 35.07 -15.22
N ASP A 296 -4.77 35.78 -14.88
CA ASP A 296 -5.62 35.45 -13.73
C ASP A 296 -6.42 34.16 -14.04
N PRO A 297 -6.20 33.05 -13.30
CA PRO A 297 -6.87 31.77 -13.57
C PRO A 297 -8.40 31.80 -13.41
N LEU A 298 -8.96 32.92 -12.94
CA LEU A 298 -10.37 33.09 -12.66
C LEU A 298 -11.23 33.59 -13.83
N GLU A 299 -10.69 33.90 -15.02
CA GLU A 299 -11.50 34.47 -16.12
C GLU A 299 -11.71 33.55 -17.34
N GLY A 300 -10.92 32.47 -17.51
CA GLY A 300 -10.95 31.63 -18.72
C GLY A 300 -11.39 30.18 -18.52
N CYS A 301 -11.71 29.48 -19.62
CA CYS A 301 -11.96 28.04 -19.63
C CYS A 301 -10.71 27.24 -19.26
N TRP A 302 -10.82 26.33 -18.29
CA TRP A 302 -9.66 25.52 -17.87
C TRP A 302 -9.17 24.54 -18.94
N HIS A 303 -10.02 24.18 -19.91
CA HIS A 303 -9.66 23.26 -20.99
C HIS A 303 -8.97 23.94 -22.18
N CYS A 304 -9.36 25.18 -22.53
CA CYS A 304 -8.87 25.83 -23.75
C CYS A 304 -8.57 27.33 -23.64
N GLY A 305 -8.68 27.92 -22.45
CA GLY A 305 -8.52 29.35 -22.19
C GLY A 305 -9.62 30.24 -22.77
N GLY A 306 -10.60 29.68 -23.48
CA GLY A 306 -11.69 30.45 -24.12
C GLY A 306 -12.66 31.10 -23.13
N PRO A 307 -13.44 32.12 -23.57
CA PRO A 307 -14.35 32.86 -22.71
C PRO A 307 -15.48 31.96 -22.17
N MET A 308 -15.85 32.21 -20.92
CA MET A 308 -16.90 31.49 -20.20
C MET A 308 -18.20 32.31 -20.18
N GLU A 309 -19.33 31.67 -20.37
CA GLU A 309 -20.68 32.26 -20.28
C GLU A 309 -21.45 31.65 -19.11
N PHE A 310 -22.23 32.47 -18.41
CA PHE A 310 -23.12 31.99 -17.35
C PHE A 310 -24.24 31.12 -17.93
N GLU A 311 -24.44 29.94 -17.35
CA GLU A 311 -25.50 29.03 -17.76
C GLU A 311 -26.63 28.96 -16.73
N ARG A 312 -26.30 28.71 -15.45
CA ARG A 312 -27.27 28.71 -14.35
C ARG A 312 -26.62 28.86 -13.00
N ARG A 313 -27.40 29.20 -11.98
CA ARG A 313 -26.96 29.20 -10.57
C ARG A 313 -27.38 27.91 -9.88
N ALA A 314 -26.50 27.32 -9.08
CA ALA A 314 -26.74 26.12 -8.29
C ALA A 314 -26.28 26.38 -6.85
N GLY A 315 -27.19 26.93 -6.03
CA GLY A 315 -26.89 27.32 -4.66
C GLY A 315 -25.86 28.46 -4.57
N LEU A 316 -24.80 28.25 -3.79
CA LEU A 316 -23.68 29.20 -3.64
C LEU A 316 -22.71 29.21 -4.82
N CYS A 317 -22.94 28.35 -5.82
CA CYS A 317 -22.09 28.23 -7.01
C CYS A 317 -22.81 28.70 -8.28
N VAL A 318 -22.03 29.15 -9.26
CA VAL A 318 -22.46 29.43 -10.63
C VAL A 318 -21.90 28.38 -11.58
N VAL A 319 -22.76 27.89 -12.47
CA VAL A 319 -22.39 26.99 -13.57
C VAL A 319 -22.12 27.86 -14.79
N VAL A 320 -20.93 27.72 -15.35
CA VAL A 320 -20.46 28.46 -16.52
C VAL A 320 -20.03 27.50 -17.63
N ARG A 321 -20.29 27.86 -18.89
CA ARG A 321 -19.98 27.08 -20.09
C ARG A 321 -19.00 27.82 -20.98
N CYS A 322 -18.02 27.11 -21.52
CA CYS A 322 -17.10 27.69 -22.49
C CYS A 322 -17.76 27.88 -23.85
N LYS A 323 -17.70 29.10 -24.41
CA LYS A 323 -18.20 29.39 -25.77
C LYS A 323 -17.40 28.69 -26.87
N LYS A 324 -16.14 28.32 -26.60
CA LYS A 324 -15.22 27.75 -27.59
C LYS A 324 -15.30 26.23 -27.70
N CYS A 325 -15.32 25.53 -26.56
CA CYS A 325 -15.29 24.06 -26.53
C CYS A 325 -16.48 23.42 -25.82
N GLY A 326 -17.44 24.21 -25.34
CA GLY A 326 -18.66 23.71 -24.70
C GLY A 326 -18.48 23.10 -23.31
N SER A 327 -17.27 23.06 -22.76
CA SER A 327 -16.98 22.51 -21.44
C SER A 327 -17.70 23.30 -20.34
N VAL A 328 -18.29 22.58 -19.39
CA VAL A 328 -19.04 23.17 -18.27
C VAL A 328 -18.20 23.08 -16.99
N SER A 329 -18.16 24.15 -16.21
CA SER A 329 -17.47 24.18 -14.91
C SER A 329 -18.33 24.91 -13.88
N MET A 330 -18.15 24.57 -12.60
CA MET A 330 -18.87 25.16 -11.48
C MET A 330 -17.90 26.00 -10.64
N ARG A 331 -18.26 27.24 -10.34
CA ARG A 331 -17.42 28.23 -9.63
C ARG A 331 -18.17 28.77 -8.41
N GLU A 332 -17.46 29.09 -7.34
CA GLU A 332 -18.07 29.76 -6.18
C GLU A 332 -18.45 31.20 -6.53
N ALA A 333 -19.63 31.66 -6.08
CA ALA A 333 -20.05 33.03 -6.28
C ALA A 333 -19.26 33.96 -5.34
N ASN A 334 -18.37 34.81 -5.90
CA ASN A 334 -17.57 35.76 -5.12
C ASN A 334 -18.46 36.67 -4.26
N LYS A 335 -18.21 36.70 -2.95
CA LYS A 335 -18.77 37.67 -2.00
C LYS A 335 -17.81 38.85 -1.81
N SER A 336 -17.70 39.76 -2.79
CA SER A 336 -17.28 41.16 -2.58
C SER A 336 -17.06 41.89 -3.92
N GLY A 337 -17.67 43.08 -4.09
CA GLY A 337 -17.35 44.01 -5.17
C GLY A 337 -18.55 44.78 -5.73
N THR A 338 -19.02 45.79 -5.00
CA THR A 338 -20.07 46.74 -5.43
C THR A 338 -19.53 47.70 -6.50
N SER A 339 -20.23 47.85 -7.64
CA SER A 339 -20.43 49.16 -8.28
C SER A 339 -21.58 49.16 -9.30
N ALA A 340 -22.62 49.91 -8.96
CA ALA A 340 -23.52 50.70 -9.81
C ALA A 340 -24.07 50.13 -11.13
N ALA A 341 -25.39 49.90 -11.19
CA ALA A 341 -26.36 50.79 -11.85
C ALA A 341 -27.73 50.10 -12.05
N ASN A 342 -28.81 50.78 -11.63
CA ASN A 342 -30.20 50.82 -12.16
C ASN A 342 -30.94 49.48 -12.44
N ALA A 343 -32.22 49.27 -12.17
CA ALA A 343 -33.32 50.01 -11.59
C ALA A 343 -34.51 49.02 -11.46
N GLU A 344 -35.43 49.32 -10.54
CA GLU A 344 -36.88 49.02 -10.60
C GLU A 344 -37.47 47.62 -10.28
N THR A 345 -38.55 47.74 -9.48
CA THR A 345 -39.75 46.90 -9.26
C THR A 345 -39.68 45.56 -8.51
N ALA A 346 -40.16 45.61 -7.26
CA ALA A 346 -40.73 44.49 -6.48
C ALA A 346 -42.05 43.98 -7.13
N PRO A 347 -42.62 42.77 -6.83
CA PRO A 347 -42.94 42.33 -5.46
C PRO A 347 -42.88 40.79 -5.15
N GLY A 348 -42.70 40.47 -3.86
CA GLY A 348 -43.53 39.53 -3.08
C GLY A 348 -43.61 38.03 -3.42
N ILE A 349 -43.21 37.23 -2.42
CA ILE A 349 -43.93 36.05 -1.86
C ILE A 349 -43.82 34.70 -2.64
N LYS A 350 -43.12 33.70 -2.05
CA LYS A 350 -43.64 32.46 -1.42
C LYS A 350 -42.56 31.35 -1.37
N HIS A 351 -42.32 30.79 -0.20
CA HIS A 351 -41.72 29.46 -0.04
C HIS A 351 -42.63 28.39 -0.66
N PRO A 352 -42.05 27.33 -1.22
CA PRO A 352 -42.62 26.01 -1.03
C PRO A 352 -41.56 25.02 -0.54
N ASP A 353 -41.87 24.41 0.59
CA ASP A 353 -41.47 23.04 0.90
C ASP A 353 -41.96 22.10 -0.21
N THR A 354 -41.12 21.17 -0.67
CA THR A 354 -41.42 19.72 -0.73
C THR A 354 -40.22 18.93 -1.27
N GLU A 355 -40.12 17.74 -0.72
CA GLU A 355 -39.18 16.63 -0.90
C GLU A 355 -39.08 16.12 -2.35
N ASP A 356 -37.94 15.49 -2.69
CA ASP A 356 -37.88 14.13 -3.26
C ASP A 356 -36.47 13.78 -3.79
N GLY A 357 -35.75 12.96 -3.03
CA GLY A 357 -34.55 12.23 -3.45
C GLY A 357 -34.49 10.90 -2.70
N PRO A 358 -34.08 9.79 -3.33
CA PRO A 358 -34.25 8.45 -2.75
C PRO A 358 -33.38 8.25 -1.49
N PRO A 359 -33.89 7.58 -0.44
CA PRO A 359 -33.13 7.35 0.78
C PRO A 359 -32.04 6.30 0.60
N ASP A 360 -30.91 6.52 1.28
CA ASP A 360 -29.78 5.59 1.41
C ASP A 360 -30.22 4.32 2.16
N PRO A 361 -30.05 3.10 1.61
CA PRO A 361 -30.52 1.86 2.21
C PRO A 361 -29.82 1.43 3.51
N PHE A 362 -28.85 2.20 4.02
CA PHE A 362 -28.13 1.88 5.27
C PHE A 362 -28.24 2.94 6.37
N PHE A 363 -29.13 3.91 6.22
CA PHE A 363 -29.33 4.97 7.21
C PHE A 363 -30.74 4.93 7.79
N ASN A 364 -30.86 4.61 9.08
CA ASN A 364 -32.11 4.75 9.84
C ASN A 364 -31.93 5.87 10.87
N PRO A 365 -32.40 7.09 10.61
CA PRO A 365 -32.37 8.19 11.57
C PRO A 365 -33.63 8.15 12.43
N GLY A 366 -33.69 7.19 13.34
CA GLY A 366 -34.77 7.06 14.30
C GLY A 366 -34.24 6.48 15.59
N GLU A 367 -34.55 7.14 16.71
CA GLU A 367 -34.15 6.81 18.08
C GLU A 367 -32.77 7.28 18.53
N TRP A 368 -32.59 8.59 18.64
CA TRP A 368 -31.90 9.16 19.82
C TRP A 368 -32.75 10.31 20.33
N LYS A 369 -33.49 10.04 21.41
CA LYS A 369 -34.00 11.08 22.30
C LYS A 369 -32.84 11.55 23.17
N ASP A 370 -32.66 12.85 23.22
CA ASP A 370 -31.82 13.53 24.19
C ASP A 370 -32.20 13.07 25.61
N ASN A 371 -31.24 12.53 26.33
CA ASN A 371 -31.23 12.55 27.79
C ASN A 371 -29.88 13.16 28.18
N ASP A 372 -29.87 14.49 28.21
CA ASP A 372 -29.00 15.24 29.11
C ASP A 372 -29.50 14.97 30.53
N ASP A 373 -28.74 14.22 31.32
CA ASP A 373 -28.88 14.17 32.78
C ASP A 373 -27.47 14.13 33.38
N ASP A 374 -27.05 15.32 33.82
CA ASP A 374 -26.36 15.63 35.07
C ASP A 374 -25.30 14.65 35.61
N PHE A 375 -24.04 15.05 35.45
CA PHE A 375 -22.93 14.60 36.29
C PHE A 375 -22.50 15.79 37.18
N GLU A 376 -23.25 16.02 38.27
CA GLU A 376 -22.72 16.66 39.49
C GLU A 376 -22.11 15.57 40.40
N GLY A 377 -21.07 15.96 41.15
CA GLY A 377 -20.11 15.06 41.79
C GLY A 377 -20.60 14.28 43.02
N ASP A 378 -19.90 13.18 43.29
CA ASP A 378 -18.91 13.04 44.36
C ASP A 378 -18.05 11.77 44.13
#